data_AF-A0A3M2TBZ4-F1
#
_entry.id   AF-A0A3M2TBZ4-F1
#
_cell.length_a   1.000
_cell.length_b   1.000
_cell.length_c   1.000
_cell.angle_alpha   90.00
_cell.angle_beta   90.00
_cell.angle_gamma   90.00
#
_symmetry.space_group_name_H-M   'P 1'
#
loop_
_entity.id
_entity.type
_entity.pdbx_description
1 polymer ?
#
loop_
_entity_poly.entity_id
_entity_poly.type
_entity_poly.pdbx_seq_one_letter_code
_entity_poly.pdbx_strand_id
1 'polypeptide(L)'
;MQREMTKAKQAIPMTVSQKRRDEAVRHQQMTARRYPNAPSIFERPRRVVRGKRRVPAFVNARGVPMLRFKKPQPMFLSGVIRSKLDRRERWVLRSGKLKVDNLFAQDEDLWDELTGPQDRVSWTHELSVNLDEYARKIKEADVNNSRLARDMWNIVLRERELAAKEEKQASSER
;
A
#
# COMPACT_ATOMS: atom_id res chain seq x y z
N MET A 1 -47.40 9.47 -23.58
CA MET A 1 -46.66 10.55 -24.26
C MET A 1 -46.09 11.64 -23.34
N GLN A 2 -46.85 12.26 -22.41
CA GLN A 2 -46.31 13.35 -21.57
C GLN A 2 -45.15 12.95 -20.62
N ARG A 3 -45.08 11.69 -20.18
CA ARG A 3 -43.98 11.17 -19.33
C ARG A 3 -42.64 10.98 -20.07
N GLU A 4 -42.67 10.83 -21.40
CA GLU A 4 -41.43 10.75 -22.20
C GLU A 4 -40.86 12.15 -22.48
N MET A 5 -41.76 13.12 -22.69
CA MET A 5 -41.42 14.53 -22.88
C MET A 5 -40.78 15.16 -21.64
N THR A 6 -41.14 14.71 -20.43
CA THR A 6 -40.49 15.15 -19.17
C THR A 6 -39.12 14.50 -18.96
N LYS A 7 -38.93 13.24 -19.36
CA LYS A 7 -37.61 12.57 -19.37
C LYS A 7 -36.63 13.26 -20.33
N ALA A 8 -37.10 13.66 -21.51
CA ALA A 8 -36.28 14.32 -22.53
C ALA A 8 -35.86 15.75 -22.13
N LYS A 9 -36.70 16.48 -21.37
CA LYS A 9 -36.40 17.84 -20.88
C LYS A 9 -35.44 17.88 -19.67
N GLN A 10 -35.07 16.75 -19.08
CA GLN A 10 -34.27 16.67 -17.84
C GLN A 10 -32.81 16.21 -18.03
N ALA A 11 -32.32 16.03 -19.26
CA ALA A 11 -30.92 15.68 -19.49
C ALA A 11 -30.04 16.94 -19.55
N ILE A 12 -29.89 17.65 -18.43
CA ILE A 12 -28.86 18.70 -18.32
C ILE A 12 -27.51 18.01 -18.60
N PRO A 13 -26.74 18.47 -19.60
CA PRO A 13 -25.44 17.87 -19.88
C PRO A 13 -24.56 18.01 -18.64
N MET A 14 -24.00 16.88 -18.20
CA MET A 14 -23.20 16.84 -16.98
C MET A 14 -22.09 17.88 -17.02
N THR A 15 -21.93 18.62 -15.93
CA THR A 15 -20.83 19.57 -15.78
C THR A 15 -19.49 18.83 -15.81
N VAL A 16 -18.40 19.49 -16.20
CA VAL A 16 -17.05 18.89 -16.29
C VAL A 16 -16.64 18.19 -14.97
N SER A 17 -16.99 18.78 -13.83
CA SER A 17 -16.73 18.19 -12.50
C SER A 17 -17.47 16.86 -12.30
N GLN A 18 -18.76 16.82 -12.66
CA GLN A 18 -19.57 15.62 -12.54
C GLN A 18 -19.04 14.51 -13.47
N LYS A 19 -18.64 14.84 -14.70
CA LYS A 19 -18.00 13.89 -15.62
C LYS A 19 -16.73 13.28 -15.02
N ARG A 20 -15.85 14.11 -14.44
CA ARG A 20 -14.62 13.62 -13.77
C ARG A 20 -14.93 12.71 -12.58
N ARG A 21 -15.96 13.03 -11.80
CA ARG A 21 -16.40 12.21 -10.66
C ARG A 21 -16.90 10.85 -11.15
N ASP A 22 -17.73 10.82 -12.18
CA ASP A 22 -18.28 9.60 -12.76
C ASP A 22 -17.19 8.72 -13.38
N GLU A 23 -16.23 9.32 -14.10
CA GLU A 23 -15.05 8.61 -14.60
C GLU A 23 -14.23 7.98 -13.47
N ALA A 24 -14.05 8.71 -12.36
CA ALA A 24 -13.34 8.20 -11.19
C ALA A 24 -14.09 7.02 -10.55
N VAL A 25 -15.42 7.11 -10.40
CA VAL A 25 -16.27 6.03 -9.86
C VAL A 25 -16.20 4.79 -10.77
N ARG A 26 -16.34 4.97 -12.09
CA ARG A 26 -16.21 3.87 -13.06
C ARG A 26 -14.83 3.23 -12.98
N HIS A 27 -13.77 4.02 -12.92
CA HIS A 27 -12.41 3.50 -12.76
C HIS A 27 -12.24 2.71 -11.46
N GLN A 28 -12.81 3.17 -10.36
CA GLN A 28 -12.78 2.44 -9.08
C GLN A 28 -13.51 1.09 -9.19
N GLN A 29 -14.70 1.06 -9.79
CA GLN A 29 -15.46 -0.17 -9.99
C GLN A 29 -14.69 -1.16 -10.87
N MET A 30 -14.12 -0.70 -11.98
CA MET A 30 -13.33 -1.52 -12.90
C MET A 30 -12.05 -2.07 -12.25
N THR A 31 -11.43 -1.30 -11.36
CA THR A 31 -10.17 -1.67 -10.69
C THR A 31 -10.36 -2.22 -9.28
N ALA A 32 -11.60 -2.54 -8.89
CA ALA A 32 -11.92 -3.09 -7.58
C ALA A 32 -11.31 -4.47 -7.38
N ARG A 33 -11.21 -5.26 -8.46
CA ARG A 33 -10.58 -6.58 -8.46
C ARG A 33 -9.29 -6.54 -9.26
N ARG A 34 -8.36 -7.42 -8.88
CA ARG A 34 -7.17 -7.68 -9.71
C ARG A 34 -7.63 -8.38 -10.99
N TYR A 35 -7.17 -7.89 -12.14
CA TYR A 35 -7.37 -8.62 -13.40
C TYR A 35 -6.64 -9.97 -13.33
N PRO A 36 -7.31 -11.10 -13.62
CA PRO A 36 -6.73 -12.44 -13.46
C PRO A 36 -5.42 -12.64 -14.20
N ASN A 37 -5.32 -12.10 -15.41
CA ASN A 37 -4.16 -12.27 -16.31
C ASN A 37 -3.25 -11.03 -16.35
N ALA A 38 -3.21 -10.23 -15.28
CA ALA A 38 -2.34 -9.06 -15.24
C ALA A 38 -0.87 -9.48 -15.10
N PRO A 39 0.02 -9.08 -16.03
CA PRO A 39 1.46 -9.36 -15.94
C PRO A 39 2.04 -8.75 -14.67
N SER A 40 3.09 -9.38 -14.15
CA SER A 40 3.75 -8.90 -12.94
C SER A 40 4.34 -7.51 -13.15
N ILE A 41 4.37 -6.72 -12.07
CA ILE A 41 5.03 -5.41 -12.09
C ILE A 41 6.52 -5.53 -12.41
N PHE A 42 7.14 -6.63 -12.00
CA PHE A 42 8.57 -6.90 -12.12
C PHE A 42 9.02 -7.33 -13.52
N GLU A 43 8.07 -7.68 -14.41
CA GLU A 43 8.37 -7.94 -15.82
C GLU A 43 8.69 -6.65 -16.60
N ARG A 44 8.56 -5.49 -15.96
CA ARG A 44 8.89 -4.20 -16.56
C ARG A 44 10.41 -3.95 -16.56
N PRO A 45 10.94 -3.22 -17.56
CA PRO A 45 10.24 -2.44 -18.60
C PRO A 45 9.63 -3.27 -19.73
N ARG A 46 8.53 -2.78 -20.32
CA ARG A 46 7.91 -3.43 -21.50
C ARG A 46 8.81 -3.27 -22.73
N ARG A 47 8.99 -4.34 -23.52
CA ARG A 47 9.79 -4.32 -24.76
C ARG A 47 9.22 -3.34 -25.80
N VAL A 48 7.93 -3.44 -26.07
CA VAL A 48 7.23 -2.59 -27.04
C VAL A 48 6.18 -1.76 -26.31
N VAL A 49 6.15 -0.46 -26.56
CA VAL A 49 5.16 0.48 -26.02
C VAL A 49 4.48 1.17 -27.20
N ARG A 50 3.14 1.31 -27.13
CA ARG A 50 2.39 2.12 -28.09
C ARG A 50 2.50 3.59 -27.68
N GLY A 51 3.16 4.41 -28.49
CA GLY A 51 3.38 5.84 -28.23
C GLY A 51 4.51 6.12 -27.23
N LYS A 52 4.49 7.30 -26.58
CA LYS A 52 5.54 7.72 -25.64
C LYS A 52 5.54 6.84 -24.38
N ARG A 53 6.69 6.24 -24.05
CA ARG A 53 6.89 5.50 -22.80
C ARG A 53 6.67 6.39 -21.58
N ARG A 54 5.77 5.95 -20.71
CA ARG A 54 5.44 6.66 -19.46
C ARG A 54 6.16 6.01 -18.29
N VAL A 55 7.11 6.75 -17.73
CA VAL A 55 7.82 6.36 -16.52
C VAL A 55 6.86 6.44 -15.32
N PRO A 56 6.74 5.37 -14.51
CA PRO A 56 5.88 5.39 -13.33
C PRO A 56 6.44 6.31 -12.24
N ALA A 57 5.56 6.93 -11.45
CA ALA A 57 5.99 7.63 -10.26
C ALA A 57 6.22 6.64 -9.10
N PHE A 58 7.44 6.62 -8.57
CA PHE A 58 7.75 5.91 -7.32
C PHE A 58 7.23 6.71 -6.13
N VAL A 59 6.42 6.09 -5.28
CA VAL A 59 5.78 6.73 -4.13
C VAL A 59 5.92 5.84 -2.90
N ASN A 60 6.23 6.45 -1.76
CA ASN A 60 6.20 5.79 -0.46
C ASN A 60 4.89 6.14 0.26
N ALA A 61 4.05 5.13 0.52
CA ALA A 61 2.81 5.27 1.29
C ALA A 61 3.03 4.80 2.74
N ARG A 62 3.56 5.68 3.60
CA ARG A 62 3.84 5.42 5.04
C ARG A 62 4.59 4.09 5.27
N GLY A 63 5.66 3.87 4.51
CA GLY A 63 6.49 2.67 4.59
C GLY A 63 6.17 1.58 3.56
N VAL A 64 5.04 1.68 2.84
CA VAL A 64 4.70 0.77 1.74
C VAL A 64 5.11 1.39 0.40
N PRO A 65 6.12 0.86 -0.31
CA PRO A 65 6.50 1.37 -1.62
C PRO A 65 5.48 0.97 -2.69
N MET A 66 5.21 1.88 -3.62
CA MET A 66 4.36 1.59 -4.77
C MET A 66 4.79 2.36 -6.03
N LEU A 67 4.49 1.76 -7.18
CA LEU A 67 4.61 2.40 -8.49
C LEU A 67 3.23 2.87 -8.97
N ARG A 68 3.11 4.17 -9.24
CA ARG A 68 1.87 4.79 -9.73
C ARG A 68 2.00 5.15 -11.20
N PHE A 69 1.23 4.46 -12.05
CA PHE A 69 1.22 4.67 -13.51
C PHE A 69 0.29 5.80 -13.96
N LYS A 70 -0.92 5.87 -13.39
CA LYS A 70 -1.96 6.83 -13.75
C LYS A 70 -2.73 7.25 -12.49
N LYS A 71 -3.33 8.45 -12.53
CA LYS A 71 -4.33 8.89 -11.56
C LYS A 71 -5.74 8.69 -12.16
N PRO A 72 -6.74 8.27 -11.37
CA PRO A 72 -6.66 7.84 -9.98
C PRO A 72 -5.98 6.46 -9.82
N GLN A 73 -5.51 6.14 -8.61
CA GLN A 73 -4.88 4.86 -8.32
C GLN A 73 -5.90 3.71 -8.41
N PRO A 74 -5.51 2.49 -8.87
CA PRO A 74 -6.39 1.33 -8.84
C PRO A 74 -6.91 1.02 -7.44
N MET A 75 -8.21 0.74 -7.32
CA MET A 75 -8.89 0.57 -6.03
C MET A 75 -8.35 -0.65 -5.27
N PHE A 76 -8.13 -1.77 -5.96
CA PHE A 76 -7.50 -2.96 -5.41
C PHE A 76 -6.14 -2.66 -4.75
N LEU A 77 -5.26 -1.90 -5.42
CA LEU A 77 -3.95 -1.55 -4.89
C LEU A 77 -4.08 -0.65 -3.66
N SER A 78 -5.01 0.31 -3.68
CA SER A 78 -5.29 1.13 -2.49
C SER A 78 -5.79 0.30 -1.31
N GLY A 79 -6.63 -0.71 -1.57
CA GLY A 79 -7.12 -1.64 -0.54
C GLY A 79 -5.99 -2.43 0.10
N VAL A 80 -5.11 -3.04 -0.71
CA VAL A 80 -3.95 -3.79 -0.22
C VAL A 80 -3.01 -2.91 0.63
N ILE A 81 -2.76 -1.67 0.20
CA ILE A 81 -1.92 -0.73 0.97
C ILE A 81 -2.57 -0.42 2.30
N ARG A 82 -3.88 -0.10 2.33
CA ARG A 82 -4.60 0.16 3.58
C ARG A 82 -4.54 -1.04 4.52
N SER A 83 -4.84 -2.25 4.03
CA SER A 83 -4.77 -3.46 4.86
C SER A 83 -3.37 -3.70 5.46
N LYS A 84 -2.30 -3.37 4.72
CA LYS A 84 -0.92 -3.44 5.24
C LYS A 84 -0.67 -2.39 6.32
N LEU A 85 -1.13 -1.15 6.11
CA LEU A 85 -1.01 -0.07 7.09
C LEU A 85 -1.80 -0.37 8.37
N ASP A 86 -3.04 -0.83 8.24
CA ASP A 86 -3.90 -1.20 9.37
C ASP A 86 -3.29 -2.36 10.18
N ARG A 87 -2.67 -3.34 9.49
CA ARG A 87 -1.93 -4.43 10.15
C ARG A 87 -0.74 -3.89 10.94
N ARG A 88 0.04 -2.98 10.38
CA ARG A 88 1.18 -2.36 11.06
C ARG A 88 0.74 -1.54 12.26
N GLU A 89 -0.32 -0.75 12.11
CA GLU A 89 -0.89 0.04 13.19
C GLU A 89 -1.35 -0.84 14.35
N ARG A 90 -2.05 -1.95 14.07
CA ARG A 90 -2.42 -2.93 15.10
C ARG A 90 -1.21 -3.47 15.88
N TRP A 91 -0.10 -3.74 15.21
CA TRP A 91 1.13 -4.19 15.89
C TRP A 91 1.73 -3.09 16.78
N VAL A 92 1.78 -1.85 16.29
CA VAL A 92 2.31 -0.71 17.05
C VAL A 92 1.44 -0.44 18.28
N LEU A 93 0.11 -0.39 18.11
CA LEU A 93 -0.82 -0.18 19.23
C LEU A 93 -0.74 -1.31 20.26
N ARG A 94 -0.67 -2.56 19.81
CA ARG A 94 -0.53 -3.72 20.70
C ARG A 94 0.80 -3.72 21.45
N SER A 95 1.90 -3.41 20.76
CA SER A 95 3.21 -3.24 21.40
C SER A 95 3.20 -2.10 22.42
N GLY A 96 2.56 -0.97 22.11
CA GLY A 96 2.40 0.14 23.04
C GLY A 96 1.64 -0.26 24.31
N LYS A 97 0.53 -1.00 24.17
CA LYS A 97 -0.23 -1.51 25.32
C LYS A 97 0.60 -2.49 26.16
N LEU A 98 1.25 -3.46 25.53
CA LEU A 98 2.06 -4.46 26.23
C LEU A 98 3.22 -3.86 27.01
N LYS A 99 3.78 -2.72 26.56
CA LYS A 99 4.81 -2.00 27.34
C LYS A 99 4.27 -1.45 28.65
N VAL A 100 3.02 -1.00 28.68
CA VAL A 100 2.36 -0.56 29.91
C VAL A 100 2.04 -1.76 30.79
N ASP A 101 1.49 -2.82 30.21
CA ASP A 101 1.18 -4.07 30.93
C ASP A 101 2.46 -4.70 31.53
N ASN A 102 3.62 -4.54 30.87
CA ASN A 102 4.91 -5.01 31.36
C ASN A 102 5.36 -4.33 32.66
N LEU A 103 4.99 -3.06 32.88
CA LEU A 103 5.29 -2.37 34.14
C LEU A 103 4.51 -3.01 35.30
N PHE A 104 3.22 -3.28 35.09
CA PHE A 104 2.41 -3.97 36.10
C PHE A 104 2.89 -5.40 36.34
N ALA A 105 3.31 -6.11 35.30
CA ALA A 105 3.87 -7.45 35.46
C ALA A 105 5.16 -7.49 36.28
N GLN A 106 5.98 -6.44 36.25
CA GLN A 106 7.16 -6.34 37.12
C GLN A 106 6.75 -6.17 38.59
N ASP A 107 5.70 -5.40 38.85
CA ASP A 107 5.15 -5.26 40.20
C ASP A 107 4.57 -6.58 40.71
N GLU A 108 3.86 -7.33 39.86
CA GLU A 108 3.32 -8.67 40.21
C GLU A 108 4.44 -9.69 40.44
N ASP A 109 5.48 -9.71 39.59
CA ASP A 109 6.66 -10.58 39.79
C ASP A 109 7.35 -10.30 41.14
N LEU A 110 7.42 -9.02 41.55
CA LEU A 110 7.94 -8.63 42.88
C LEU A 110 7.00 -9.10 44.01
N TRP A 111 5.69 -9.03 43.81
CA TRP A 111 4.73 -9.53 44.77
C TRP A 111 4.80 -11.05 44.94
N ASP A 112 4.96 -11.80 43.85
CA ASP A 112 5.14 -13.26 43.86
C ASP A 112 6.42 -13.64 44.63
N GLU A 113 7.51 -12.88 44.45
CA GLU A 113 8.75 -13.06 45.22
C GLU A 113 8.55 -12.88 46.73
N LEU A 114 7.71 -11.93 47.14
CA LEU A 114 7.45 -11.61 48.56
C LEU A 114 6.44 -12.56 49.22
N THR A 115 5.49 -13.11 48.48
CA THR A 115 4.28 -13.73 49.06
C THR A 115 4.19 -15.25 48.92
N GLY A 116 4.95 -15.92 48.05
CA GLY A 116 4.77 -17.35 47.84
C GLY A 116 5.83 -18.08 47.01
N PRO A 117 5.60 -19.37 46.69
CA PRO A 117 6.51 -20.12 45.84
C PRO A 117 6.47 -19.54 44.42
N GLN A 118 7.64 -19.15 43.90
CA GLN A 118 7.75 -18.64 42.54
C GLN A 118 7.21 -19.64 41.51
N ASP A 119 6.31 -19.16 40.67
CA ASP A 119 5.91 -19.88 39.47
C ASP A 119 7.11 -20.06 38.52
N ARG A 120 7.05 -21.08 37.66
CA ARG A 120 8.16 -21.40 36.75
C ARG A 120 8.42 -20.33 35.69
N VAL A 121 7.46 -19.44 35.44
CA VAL A 121 7.52 -18.39 34.42
C VAL A 121 7.02 -17.10 35.04
N SER A 122 7.88 -16.08 35.04
CA SER A 122 7.52 -14.71 35.47
C SER A 122 6.52 -14.08 34.50
N TRP A 123 5.62 -13.26 35.03
CA TRP A 123 4.68 -12.44 34.26
C TRP A 123 5.39 -11.56 33.23
N THR A 124 6.52 -10.96 33.61
CA THR A 124 7.33 -10.11 32.73
C THR A 124 7.88 -10.89 31.54
N HIS A 125 8.25 -12.16 31.72
CA HIS A 125 8.82 -12.98 30.65
C HIS A 125 7.84 -13.14 29.48
N GLU A 126 6.60 -13.52 29.73
CA GLU A 126 5.62 -13.70 28.66
C GLU A 126 5.36 -12.42 27.87
N LEU A 127 5.30 -11.28 28.57
CA LEU A 127 5.11 -9.98 27.93
C LEU A 127 6.33 -9.55 27.13
N SER A 128 7.54 -9.82 27.64
CA SER A 128 8.80 -9.53 26.93
C SER A 128 8.90 -10.32 25.62
N VAL A 129 8.58 -11.63 25.64
CA VAL A 129 8.56 -12.49 24.45
C VAL A 129 7.57 -11.96 23.41
N ASN A 130 6.38 -11.53 23.85
CA ASN A 130 5.39 -10.94 22.96
C ASN A 130 5.85 -9.59 22.37
N LEU A 131 6.48 -8.73 23.17
CA LEU A 131 7.05 -7.46 22.71
C LEU A 131 8.11 -7.68 21.63
N ASP A 132 9.02 -8.63 21.86
CA ASP A 132 10.05 -9.01 20.90
C ASP A 132 9.45 -9.58 19.61
N GLU A 133 8.38 -10.37 19.71
CA GLU A 133 7.68 -10.88 18.54
C GLU A 133 7.11 -9.75 17.66
N TYR A 134 6.45 -8.75 18.25
CA TYR A 134 5.95 -7.60 17.50
C TYR A 134 7.07 -6.75 16.92
N ALA A 135 8.15 -6.52 17.67
CA ALA A 135 9.33 -5.81 17.18
C ALA A 135 9.94 -6.52 15.96
N ARG A 136 10.06 -7.85 16.02
CA ARG A 136 10.52 -8.69 14.91
C ARG A 136 9.59 -8.58 13.70
N LYS A 137 8.26 -8.71 13.89
CA LYS A 137 7.27 -8.59 12.80
C LYS A 137 7.35 -7.23 12.08
N ILE A 138 7.52 -6.14 12.83
CA ILE A 138 7.68 -4.79 12.27
C ILE A 138 8.99 -4.70 11.47
N LYS A 139 10.10 -5.15 12.05
CA LYS A 139 11.42 -5.13 11.39
C LYS A 139 11.42 -5.95 10.10
N GLU A 140 10.87 -7.16 10.11
CA GLU A 140 10.74 -8.00 8.92
C GLU A 140 9.91 -7.33 7.82
N ALA A 141 8.79 -6.69 8.19
CA ALA A 141 7.98 -5.94 7.24
C ALA A 141 8.76 -4.77 6.62
N ASP A 142 9.54 -4.02 7.42
CA ASP A 142 10.34 -2.89 6.95
C ASP A 142 11.49 -3.35 6.04
N VAL A 143 12.16 -4.48 6.35
CA VAL A 143 13.18 -5.09 5.48
C VAL A 143 12.57 -5.52 4.15
N ASN A 144 11.42 -6.20 4.18
CA ASN A 144 10.73 -6.65 2.97
C ASN A 144 10.27 -5.46 2.11
N ASN A 145 9.74 -4.42 2.74
CA ASN A 145 9.36 -3.18 2.05
C ASN A 145 10.58 -2.48 1.46
N SER A 146 11.73 -2.46 2.14
CA SER A 146 12.97 -1.86 1.62
C SER A 146 13.51 -2.62 0.41
N ARG A 147 13.47 -3.95 0.43
CA ARG A 147 13.81 -4.79 -0.73
C ARG A 147 12.88 -4.49 -1.91
N LEU A 148 11.57 -4.51 -1.67
CA LEU A 148 10.56 -4.19 -2.68
C LEU A 148 10.75 -2.78 -3.27
N ALA A 149 11.08 -1.80 -2.43
CA ALA A 149 11.36 -0.44 -2.83
C ALA A 149 12.55 -0.37 -3.80
N ARG A 150 13.63 -1.08 -3.50
CA ARG A 150 14.82 -1.15 -4.36
C ARG A 150 14.48 -1.75 -5.72
N ASP A 151 13.73 -2.85 -5.75
CA ASP A 151 13.34 -3.49 -7.02
C ASP A 151 12.45 -2.57 -7.86
N MET A 152 11.47 -1.92 -7.23
CA MET A 152 10.61 -0.94 -7.90
C MET A 152 11.39 0.27 -8.43
N TRP A 153 12.40 0.75 -7.68
CA TRP A 153 13.25 1.85 -8.11
C TRP A 153 14.10 1.48 -9.33
N ASN A 154 14.67 0.27 -9.34
CA ASN A 154 15.41 -0.24 -10.49
C ASN A 154 14.56 -0.28 -11.76
N ILE A 155 13.27 -0.64 -11.64
CA ILE A 155 12.33 -0.58 -12.77
C ILE A 155 12.17 0.85 -13.28
N VAL A 156 12.04 1.84 -12.39
CA VAL A 156 11.90 3.25 -12.77
C VAL A 156 13.15 3.75 -13.49
N LEU A 157 14.35 3.40 -13.02
CA LEU A 157 15.60 3.74 -13.70
C LEU A 157 15.65 3.16 -15.12
N ARG A 158 15.36 1.86 -15.27
CA ARG A 158 15.32 1.20 -16.57
C ARG A 158 14.28 1.81 -17.52
N GLU A 159 13.08 2.12 -17.03
CA GLU A 159 12.03 2.78 -17.83
C GLU A 159 12.46 4.21 -18.24
N ARG A 160 13.20 4.94 -17.39
CA ARG A 160 13.75 6.27 -17.73
C ARG A 160 14.81 6.20 -18.83
N GLU A 161 15.74 5.25 -18.70
CA GLU A 161 16.79 5.04 -19.70
C GLU A 161 16.21 4.71 -21.08
N LEU A 162 15.24 3.80 -21.14
CA LEU A 162 14.55 3.46 -22.39
C LEU A 162 13.76 4.63 -22.94
N ALA A 163 13.05 5.38 -22.09
CA ALA A 163 12.30 6.56 -22.54
C ALA A 163 13.21 7.62 -23.17
N ALA A 164 14.41 7.83 -22.61
CA ALA A 164 15.39 8.76 -23.16
C ALA A 164 15.98 8.28 -24.49
N LYS A 165 16.20 6.96 -24.67
CA LYS A 165 16.65 6.38 -25.94
C LYS A 165 15.61 6.53 -27.04
N GLU A 166 14.35 6.20 -26.73
CA GLU A 166 13.22 6.34 -27.66
C GLU A 166 12.98 7.81 -28.05
N GLU A 167 13.15 8.75 -27.13
CA GLU A 167 13.02 10.20 -27.41
C GLU A 167 14.12 10.71 -28.34
N LYS A 168 15.37 10.25 -28.17
CA LYS A 168 16.48 10.55 -29.08
C LYS A 168 16.23 10.00 -30.48
N GLN A 169 15.81 8.74 -30.60
CA GLN A 169 15.47 8.12 -31.89
C GLN A 169 14.33 8.88 -32.60
N ALA A 170 13.27 9.22 -31.87
CA ALA A 170 12.16 9.99 -32.40
C ALA A 170 12.55 11.42 -32.82
N SER A 171 13.59 12.00 -32.19
CA SER A 171 14.14 13.31 -32.61
C SER A 171 15.05 13.23 -33.83
N SER A 172 15.73 12.10 -34.07
CA SER A 172 16.58 11.90 -35.24
C SER A 172 15.82 11.50 -36.50
N GLU A 173 14.62 10.91 -36.35
CA GLU A 173 13.75 10.51 -37.47
C GLU A 173 12.83 11.65 -37.95
N ARG A 174 12.85 12.81 -37.28
CA ARG A 174 12.09 14.02 -37.64
C ARG A 174 13.00 15.04 -38.32
#